data_AF-A0A1F9S3I5-F1
#
_entry.id   AF-A0A1F9S3I5-F1
#
_cell.length_a   1.000
_cell.length_b   1.000
_cell.length_c   1.000
_cell.angle_alpha   90.00
_cell.angle_beta   90.00
_cell.angle_gamma   90.00
#
_symmetry.space_group_name_H-M   'P 1'
#
loop_
_entity.id
_entity.type
_entity.pdbx_description
1 polymer ?
#
loop_
_entity_poly.entity_id
_entity_poly.type
_entity_poly.pdbx_seq_one_letter_code
_entity_poly.pdbx_strand_id
1 'polypeptide(L)'
;MEPDPRERYWLFAGDRVTGPFDLDALMELDEFTADAPLCPEAKLGTAEEEWRPAVAYPDFAPLFPSAGRGQAAPAGHDVAAIGAIEGRMRLLDRSLAAARKRLSARQDAFVGLKNELSQRLRAAQEIEERIQQAVVRIQGGFRPSPEMERAKAAMAMQQKRIEELQKDLARFQARQAAPRPPAPEPEPEAEEPGAPAEAPEAAPRSRTRRRAQRTPVKAAVRRRKKPLSDPGASGLPDADFSDDIPGL
;
A
#
# COMPACT_ATOMS: atom_id res chain seq x y z
N MET A 1 23.88 -64.28 2.59
CA MET A 1 22.71 -64.16 1.71
C MET A 1 22.34 -62.70 1.71
N GLU A 2 22.90 -61.95 0.76
CA GLU A 2 22.43 -60.59 0.50
C GLU A 2 21.00 -60.70 -0.02
N PRO A 3 20.02 -60.01 0.55
CA PRO A 3 18.68 -59.98 -0.01
C PRO A 3 18.75 -59.31 -1.38
N ASP A 4 18.20 -59.96 -2.41
CA ASP A 4 17.98 -59.37 -3.72
C ASP A 4 17.35 -57.97 -3.53
N PRO A 5 17.86 -56.93 -4.21
CA PRO A 5 17.24 -55.61 -4.15
C PRO A 5 15.89 -55.71 -4.86
N ARG A 6 14.82 -55.92 -4.07
CA ARG A 6 13.45 -55.81 -4.60
C ARG A 6 13.32 -54.42 -5.20
N GLU A 7 12.94 -54.35 -6.48
CA GLU A 7 12.68 -53.07 -7.13
C GLU A 7 11.55 -52.36 -6.38
N ARG A 8 11.85 -51.12 -5.98
CA ARG A 8 10.92 -50.24 -5.28
C ARG A 8 10.36 -49.20 -6.24
N TYR A 9 9.13 -48.81 -6.03
CA TYR A 9 8.44 -47.85 -6.88
C TYR A 9 7.85 -46.71 -6.06
N TRP A 10 7.83 -45.54 -6.68
CA TRP A 10 7.13 -44.36 -6.24
C TRP A 10 5.80 -44.27 -6.98
N LEU A 11 4.75 -43.91 -6.25
CA LEU A 11 3.39 -43.78 -6.74
C LEU A 11 3.00 -42.30 -6.77
N PHE A 12 2.48 -41.82 -7.89
CA PHE A 12 1.92 -40.47 -7.98
C PHE A 12 0.38 -40.53 -7.88
N ALA A 13 -0.14 -40.25 -6.68
CA ALA A 13 -1.56 -40.30 -6.37
C ALA A 13 -2.03 -38.95 -5.81
N GLY A 14 -3.17 -38.45 -6.32
CA GLY A 14 -3.81 -37.25 -5.76
C GLY A 14 -2.92 -36.00 -5.68
N ASP A 15 -2.12 -35.74 -6.71
CA ASP A 15 -1.16 -34.62 -6.78
C ASP A 15 0.02 -34.71 -5.81
N ARG A 16 0.31 -35.91 -5.28
CA ARG A 16 1.45 -36.18 -4.39
C ARG A 16 2.22 -37.41 -4.84
N VAL A 17 3.54 -37.33 -4.70
CA VAL A 17 4.44 -38.49 -4.83
C VAL A 17 4.51 -39.18 -3.47
N THR A 18 4.21 -40.47 -3.43
CA THR A 18 4.23 -41.32 -2.23
C THR A 18 5.14 -42.53 -2.46
N GLY A 19 5.85 -42.96 -1.41
CA GLY A 19 6.79 -44.10 -1.50
C GLY A 19 8.11 -43.84 -0.77
N PRO A 20 9.13 -44.68 -1.01
CA PRO A 20 9.15 -45.82 -1.93
C PRO A 20 8.40 -47.05 -1.37
N PHE A 21 7.72 -47.80 -2.23
CA PHE A 21 6.98 -49.01 -1.88
C PHE A 21 7.53 -50.25 -2.60
N ASP A 22 7.49 -51.40 -1.93
CA ASP A 22 7.71 -52.70 -2.56
C ASP A 22 6.40 -53.18 -3.24
N LEU A 23 6.49 -54.20 -4.12
CA LEU A 23 5.34 -54.76 -4.85
C LEU A 23 4.14 -55.08 -3.93
N ASP A 24 4.42 -55.80 -2.83
CA ASP A 24 3.40 -56.23 -1.87
C ASP A 24 2.71 -55.01 -1.21
N ALA A 25 3.48 -53.97 -0.87
CA ALA A 25 2.98 -52.76 -0.23
C ALA A 25 2.13 -51.89 -1.17
N LEU A 26 2.43 -51.88 -2.48
CA LEU A 26 1.59 -51.20 -3.47
C LEU A 26 0.22 -51.87 -3.62
N MET A 27 0.17 -53.19 -3.54
CA MET A 27 -1.10 -53.95 -3.65
C MET A 27 -2.05 -53.73 -2.46
N GLU A 28 -1.52 -53.35 -1.30
CA GLU A 28 -2.33 -53.04 -0.12
C GLU A 28 -2.95 -51.63 -0.17
N LEU A 29 -2.52 -50.77 -1.11
CA LEU A 29 -3.05 -49.43 -1.25
C LEU A 29 -4.37 -49.44 -2.04
N ASP A 30 -5.45 -48.93 -1.44
CA ASP A 30 -6.76 -48.79 -2.08
C ASP A 30 -6.74 -47.89 -3.34
N GLU A 31 -5.76 -46.98 -3.41
CA GLU A 31 -5.58 -46.05 -4.53
C GLU A 31 -4.79 -46.68 -5.70
N PHE A 32 -4.25 -47.89 -5.52
CA PHE A 32 -3.44 -48.56 -6.53
C PHE A 32 -4.31 -49.19 -7.61
N THR A 33 -4.18 -48.65 -8.83
CA THR A 33 -4.97 -49.07 -9.99
C THR A 33 -4.06 -49.36 -11.18
N ALA A 34 -4.60 -50.01 -12.21
CA ALA A 34 -3.86 -50.40 -13.41
C ALA A 34 -3.20 -49.19 -14.12
N ASP A 35 -3.88 -48.05 -14.10
CA ASP A 35 -3.45 -46.79 -14.72
C ASP A 35 -2.66 -45.89 -13.75
N ALA A 36 -2.42 -46.34 -12.52
CA ALA A 36 -1.70 -45.56 -11.52
C ALA A 36 -0.25 -45.30 -12.00
N PRO A 37 0.19 -44.02 -12.06
CA PRO A 37 1.53 -43.68 -12.50
C PRO A 37 2.58 -44.08 -11.46
N LEU A 38 3.48 -44.98 -11.87
CA LEU A 38 4.61 -45.47 -11.09
C LEU A 38 5.93 -44.97 -11.69
N CYS A 39 6.93 -44.80 -10.82
CA CYS A 39 8.32 -44.55 -11.20
C CYS A 39 9.26 -45.44 -10.36
N PRO A 40 10.17 -46.22 -10.97
CA PRO A 40 11.16 -47.00 -10.23
C PRO A 40 12.09 -46.09 -9.42
N GLU A 41 12.43 -46.48 -8.19
CA GLU A 41 13.30 -45.72 -7.29
C GLU A 41 14.64 -45.36 -7.93
N ALA A 42 15.20 -46.27 -8.74
CA ALA A 42 16.46 -46.07 -9.45
C ALA A 42 16.42 -44.91 -10.48
N LYS A 43 15.22 -44.50 -10.93
CA LYS A 43 15.04 -43.49 -11.98
C LYS A 43 14.53 -42.14 -11.48
N LEU A 44 14.01 -42.07 -10.26
CA LEU A 44 13.46 -40.84 -9.71
C LEU A 44 14.57 -39.77 -9.58
N GLY A 45 14.34 -38.57 -10.13
CA GLY A 45 15.31 -37.47 -10.10
C GLY A 45 16.47 -37.59 -11.09
N THR A 46 16.44 -38.58 -11.98
CA THR A 46 17.39 -38.72 -13.10
C THR A 46 16.83 -38.11 -14.38
N ALA A 47 17.66 -37.91 -15.40
CA ALA A 47 17.19 -37.47 -16.72
C ALA A 47 16.27 -38.49 -17.42
N GLU A 48 16.23 -39.74 -16.94
CA GLU A 48 15.38 -40.83 -17.42
C GLU A 48 14.16 -41.06 -16.52
N GLU A 49 13.80 -40.07 -15.71
CA GLU A 49 12.59 -40.13 -14.90
C GLU A 49 11.36 -40.29 -15.81
N GLU A 50 10.73 -41.45 -15.70
CA GLU A 50 9.58 -41.80 -16.52
C GLU A 50 8.47 -42.37 -15.65
N TRP A 51 7.36 -41.64 -15.63
CA TRP A 51 6.13 -42.05 -14.97
C TRP A 51 5.30 -42.86 -15.96
N ARG A 52 5.16 -44.16 -15.72
CA ARG A 52 4.36 -45.05 -16.56
C ARG A 52 3.21 -45.66 -15.76
N PRO A 53 2.07 -45.98 -16.40
CA PRO A 53 0.99 -46.69 -15.72
C PRO A 53 1.48 -48.05 -15.23
N ALA A 54 0.94 -48.53 -14.10
CA ALA A 54 1.34 -49.79 -13.48
C ALA A 54 1.31 -50.98 -14.47
N VAL A 55 0.33 -51.04 -15.36
CA VAL A 55 0.24 -52.10 -16.41
C VAL A 55 1.40 -52.13 -17.41
N ALA A 56 2.17 -51.04 -17.54
CA ALA A 56 3.33 -50.99 -18.42
C ALA A 56 4.55 -51.74 -17.84
N TYR A 57 4.51 -52.05 -16.54
CA TYR A 57 5.58 -52.79 -15.87
C TYR A 57 5.26 -54.30 -15.87
N PRO A 58 6.24 -55.15 -16.23
CA PRO A 58 6.03 -56.59 -16.35
C PRO A 58 5.63 -57.26 -15.03
N ASP A 59 6.07 -56.71 -13.90
CA ASP A 59 5.77 -57.26 -12.56
C ASP A 59 4.31 -57.03 -12.14
N PHE A 60 3.66 -56.02 -12.72
CA PHE A 60 2.28 -55.64 -12.40
C PHE A 60 1.28 -56.05 -13.49
N ALA A 61 1.73 -56.26 -14.73
CA ALA A 61 0.89 -56.71 -15.83
C ALA A 61 0.04 -57.97 -15.54
N PRO A 62 0.51 -58.99 -14.77
CA PRO A 62 -0.31 -60.15 -14.41
C PRO A 62 -1.40 -59.85 -13.40
N LEU A 63 -1.25 -58.79 -12.60
CA LEU A 63 -2.18 -58.43 -11.52
C LEU A 63 -3.44 -57.75 -12.06
N PHE A 64 -3.34 -57.16 -13.25
CA PHE A 64 -4.45 -56.49 -13.91
C PHE A 64 -4.94 -57.34 -15.10
N PRO A 65 -6.09 -58.02 -14.99
CA PRO A 65 -6.62 -58.78 -16.11
C PRO A 65 -6.89 -57.83 -17.28
N SER A 66 -6.12 -57.98 -18.36
CA SER A 66 -6.33 -57.27 -19.62
C SER A 66 -7.74 -57.60 -20.13
N ALA A 67 -8.68 -56.67 -20.00
CA ALA A 67 -10.07 -56.81 -20.42
C ALA A 67 -10.27 -56.93 -21.96
N GLY A 68 -9.29 -57.44 -22.70
CA GLY A 68 -9.29 -57.35 -24.17
C GLY A 68 -8.28 -58.23 -24.91
N ARG A 69 -8.00 -59.46 -24.45
CA ARG A 69 -7.30 -60.43 -25.31
C ARG A 69 -8.17 -61.68 -25.55
N GLY A 70 -9.10 -61.49 -26.48
CA GLY A 70 -9.77 -62.48 -27.33
C GLY A 70 -9.93 -63.91 -26.80
N GLN A 71 -11.03 -64.16 -26.10
CA GLN A 71 -11.73 -65.44 -26.23
C GLN A 71 -12.73 -65.32 -27.38
N ALA A 72 -12.51 -66.12 -28.42
CA ALA A 72 -13.39 -66.22 -29.58
C ALA A 72 -14.58 -67.13 -29.26
N ALA A 73 -15.81 -66.58 -29.29
CA ALA A 73 -17.08 -67.15 -29.77
C ALA A 73 -18.28 -66.28 -29.32
N PRO A 74 -19.48 -66.34 -29.92
CA PRO A 74 -19.89 -66.53 -31.32
C PRO A 74 -20.59 -65.25 -31.88
N ALA A 75 -20.88 -65.25 -33.19
CA ALA A 75 -21.27 -64.12 -34.06
C ALA A 75 -22.57 -63.33 -33.74
N GLY A 76 -23.06 -63.33 -32.51
CA GLY A 76 -24.19 -62.50 -32.04
C GLY A 76 -23.78 -61.31 -31.14
N HIS A 77 -22.53 -61.28 -30.66
CA HIS A 77 -22.04 -60.22 -29.78
C HIS A 77 -21.61 -58.93 -30.50
N ASP A 78 -21.30 -58.99 -31.80
CA ASP A 78 -20.75 -57.83 -32.52
C ASP A 78 -21.75 -56.67 -32.64
N VAL A 79 -23.04 -56.94 -32.88
CA VAL A 79 -24.06 -55.87 -32.99
C VAL A 79 -24.32 -55.20 -31.64
N ALA A 80 -24.33 -55.98 -30.55
CA ALA A 80 -24.47 -55.44 -29.19
C ALA A 80 -23.22 -54.67 -28.75
N ALA A 81 -22.03 -55.15 -29.13
CA ALA A 81 -20.77 -54.45 -28.90
C ALA A 81 -20.69 -53.13 -29.68
N ILE A 82 -21.13 -53.12 -30.94
CA ILE A 82 -21.23 -51.90 -31.76
C ILE A 82 -22.19 -50.90 -31.13
N GLY A 83 -23.38 -51.33 -30.68
CA GLY A 83 -24.32 -50.44 -29.97
C GLY A 83 -23.76 -49.86 -28.66
N ALA A 84 -22.99 -50.66 -27.90
CA ALA A 84 -22.30 -50.19 -26.70
C ALA A 84 -21.20 -49.17 -27.01
N ILE A 85 -20.45 -49.38 -28.10
CA ILE A 85 -19.43 -48.44 -28.59
C ILE A 85 -20.08 -47.12 -29.04
N GLU A 86 -21.16 -47.18 -29.81
CA GLU A 86 -21.91 -45.98 -30.22
C GLU A 86 -22.48 -45.21 -29.02
N GLY A 87 -22.98 -45.91 -28.01
CA GLY A 87 -23.44 -45.31 -26.76
C GLY A 87 -22.33 -44.56 -26.03
N ARG A 88 -21.13 -45.17 -25.93
CA ARG A 88 -19.95 -44.52 -25.34
C ARG A 88 -19.48 -43.33 -26.16
N MET A 89 -19.48 -43.42 -27.49
CA MET A 89 -19.11 -42.31 -28.38
C MET A 89 -20.05 -41.12 -28.17
N ARG A 90 -21.36 -41.34 -28.10
CA ARG A 90 -22.34 -40.28 -27.80
C ARG A 90 -22.13 -39.66 -26.42
N LEU A 91 -21.71 -40.46 -25.43
CA LEU A 91 -21.37 -39.95 -24.10
C LEU A 91 -20.12 -39.07 -24.13
N LEU A 92 -19.09 -39.48 -24.87
CA LEU A 92 -17.87 -38.70 -25.08
C LEU A 92 -18.14 -37.40 -25.86
N ASP A 93 -18.99 -37.44 -26.89
CA ASP A 93 -19.38 -36.24 -27.63
C ASP A 93 -20.10 -35.24 -26.72
N ARG A 94 -20.98 -35.72 -25.85
CA ARG A 94 -21.66 -34.89 -24.85
C ARG A 94 -20.70 -34.31 -23.83
N SER A 95 -19.77 -35.12 -23.31
CA SER A 95 -18.79 -34.66 -22.32
C SER A 95 -17.83 -33.63 -22.93
N LEU A 96 -17.41 -33.86 -24.18
CA LEU A 96 -16.55 -32.95 -24.94
C LEU A 96 -17.27 -31.64 -25.30
N ALA A 97 -18.54 -31.71 -25.69
CA ALA A 97 -19.37 -30.51 -25.89
C ALA A 97 -19.52 -29.72 -24.58
N ALA A 98 -19.76 -30.39 -23.45
CA ALA A 98 -19.83 -29.76 -22.13
C ALA A 98 -18.49 -29.13 -21.73
N ALA A 99 -17.37 -29.81 -21.98
CA ALA A 99 -16.03 -29.29 -21.71
C ALA A 99 -15.73 -28.04 -22.56
N ARG A 100 -16.07 -28.05 -23.85
CA ARG A 100 -15.95 -26.88 -24.74
C ARG A 100 -16.80 -25.70 -24.26
N LYS A 101 -18.02 -25.96 -23.79
CA LYS A 101 -18.89 -24.92 -23.21
C LYS A 101 -18.32 -24.32 -21.93
N ARG A 102 -17.73 -25.15 -21.06
CA ARG A 102 -17.05 -24.67 -19.84
C ARG A 102 -15.81 -23.85 -20.17
N LEU A 103 -15.04 -24.27 -21.17
CA LEU A 103 -13.84 -23.56 -21.61
C LEU A 103 -14.19 -22.18 -22.18
N SER A 104 -15.18 -22.10 -23.07
CA SER A 104 -15.68 -20.82 -23.61
C SER A 104 -16.21 -19.91 -22.50
N ALA A 105 -17.03 -20.43 -21.59
CA ALA A 105 -17.50 -19.63 -20.44
C ALA A 105 -16.35 -19.09 -19.57
N ARG A 106 -15.28 -19.86 -19.35
CA ARG A 106 -14.08 -19.41 -18.64
C ARG A 106 -13.31 -18.34 -19.43
N GLN A 107 -13.22 -18.48 -20.75
CA GLN A 107 -12.59 -17.47 -21.61
C GLN A 107 -13.37 -16.16 -21.58
N ASP A 108 -14.70 -16.21 -21.66
CA ASP A 108 -15.56 -15.02 -21.56
C ASP A 108 -15.42 -14.34 -20.20
N ALA A 109 -15.40 -15.11 -19.10
CA ALA A 109 -15.15 -14.59 -17.76
C ALA A 109 -13.77 -13.91 -17.64
N PHE A 110 -12.74 -14.51 -18.24
CA PHE A 110 -11.39 -13.92 -18.26
C PHE A 110 -11.35 -12.60 -19.04
N VAL A 111 -12.03 -12.53 -20.19
CA VAL A 111 -12.18 -11.28 -20.96
C VAL A 111 -12.93 -10.23 -20.13
N GLY A 112 -13.99 -10.62 -19.42
CA GLY A 112 -14.72 -9.76 -18.49
C GLY A 112 -13.81 -9.18 -17.40
N LEU A 113 -13.04 -10.02 -16.71
CA LEU A 113 -12.08 -9.62 -15.69
C LEU A 113 -11.00 -8.68 -16.24
N LYS A 114 -10.47 -8.96 -17.44
CA LYS A 114 -9.49 -8.08 -18.11
C LYS A 114 -10.05 -6.70 -18.41
N ASN A 115 -11.31 -6.63 -18.86
CA ASN A 115 -11.99 -5.38 -19.12
C ASN A 115 -12.23 -4.60 -17.82
N GLU A 116 -12.65 -5.27 -16.75
CA GLU A 116 -12.84 -4.67 -15.44
C GLU A 116 -11.52 -4.13 -14.87
N LEU A 117 -10.43 -4.92 -14.94
CA LEU A 117 -9.11 -4.48 -14.50
C LEU A 117 -8.64 -3.25 -15.27
N SER A 118 -8.85 -3.24 -16.60
CA SER A 118 -8.51 -2.09 -17.45
C SER A 118 -9.33 -0.85 -17.07
N GLN A 119 -10.61 -1.03 -16.73
CA GLN A 119 -11.47 0.05 -16.28
C GLN A 119 -11.04 0.59 -14.90
N ARG A 120 -10.72 -0.29 -13.95
CA ARG A 120 -10.21 0.09 -12.62
C ARG A 120 -8.87 0.81 -12.72
N LEU A 121 -7.99 0.38 -13.62
CA LEU A 121 -6.71 1.05 -13.86
C LEU A 121 -6.93 2.48 -14.39
N ARG A 122 -7.84 2.68 -15.35
CA ARG A 122 -8.19 4.02 -15.85
C ARG A 122 -8.77 4.90 -14.75
N ALA A 123 -9.69 4.36 -13.94
CA ALA A 123 -10.26 5.10 -12.82
C ALA A 123 -9.18 5.50 -11.79
N ALA A 124 -8.21 4.62 -11.51
CA ALA A 124 -7.10 4.93 -10.64
C ALA A 124 -6.20 6.05 -11.21
N GLN A 125 -5.92 6.01 -12.52
CA GLN A 125 -5.16 7.08 -13.19
C GLN A 125 -5.89 8.42 -13.14
N GLU A 126 -7.21 8.45 -13.37
CA GLU A 126 -8.01 9.68 -13.23
C GLU A 126 -7.98 10.24 -11.81
N ILE A 127 -8.02 9.35 -10.79
CA ILE A 127 -7.89 9.77 -9.39
C ILE A 127 -6.48 10.33 -9.14
N GLU A 128 -5.45 9.68 -9.65
CA GLU A 128 -4.07 10.15 -9.53
C GLU A 128 -3.89 11.54 -10.17
N GLU A 129 -4.42 11.75 -11.37
CA GLU A 129 -4.41 13.06 -12.03
C GLU A 129 -5.14 14.12 -11.20
N ARG A 130 -6.30 13.79 -10.61
CA ARG A 130 -7.04 14.70 -9.71
C ARG A 130 -6.23 15.03 -8.46
N ILE A 131 -5.55 14.04 -7.88
CA ILE A 131 -4.66 14.24 -6.72
C ILE A 131 -3.50 15.15 -7.12
N GLN A 132 -2.83 14.90 -8.25
CA GLN A 132 -1.75 15.75 -8.74
C GLN A 132 -2.22 17.19 -8.98
N GLN A 133 -3.40 17.38 -9.58
CA GLN A 133 -4.01 18.71 -9.73
C GLN A 133 -4.30 19.38 -8.39
N ALA A 134 -4.82 18.63 -7.41
CA ALA A 134 -5.08 19.13 -6.06
C ALA A 134 -3.78 19.52 -5.36
N VAL A 135 -2.72 18.72 -5.49
CA VAL A 135 -1.39 19.01 -4.95
C VAL A 135 -0.83 20.31 -5.54
N VAL A 136 -0.92 20.50 -6.86
CA VAL A 136 -0.50 21.75 -7.51
C VAL A 136 -1.33 22.95 -7.01
N ARG A 137 -2.64 22.79 -6.83
CA ARG A 137 -3.50 23.84 -6.26
C ARG A 137 -3.13 24.17 -4.82
N ILE A 138 -2.81 23.16 -4.00
CA ILE A 138 -2.39 23.36 -2.61
C ILE A 138 -1.02 24.02 -2.57
N GLN A 139 -0.04 23.57 -3.36
CA GLN A 139 1.30 24.18 -3.42
C GLN A 139 1.26 25.59 -4.02
N GLY A 140 0.42 25.84 -5.01
CA GLY A 140 0.22 27.15 -5.63
C GLY A 140 -0.60 28.11 -4.77
N GLY A 141 -1.55 27.59 -3.98
CA GLY A 141 -2.41 28.34 -3.05
C GLY A 141 -1.78 28.56 -1.67
N PHE A 142 -0.81 27.73 -1.28
CA PHE A 142 -0.02 27.89 -0.07
C PHE A 142 1.22 28.74 -0.37
N ARG A 143 1.02 30.00 -0.74
CA ARG A 143 2.03 31.03 -0.54
C ARG A 143 1.71 31.73 0.78
N PRO A 144 2.65 31.84 1.74
CA PRO A 144 2.41 32.65 2.92
C PRO A 144 2.00 34.05 2.43
N SER A 145 0.79 34.47 2.77
CA SER A 145 0.31 35.78 2.35
C SER A 145 1.33 36.83 2.81
N PRO A 146 1.66 37.84 2.00
CA PRO A 146 2.52 38.94 2.45
C PRO A 146 1.97 39.63 3.70
N GLU A 147 0.67 39.52 3.98
CA GLU A 147 0.06 39.97 5.23
C GLU A 147 0.46 39.10 6.43
N MET A 148 0.60 37.79 6.26
CA MET A 148 1.02 36.87 7.31
C MET A 148 2.51 37.07 7.67
N GLU A 149 3.36 37.37 6.68
CA GLU A 149 4.76 37.74 6.94
C GLU A 149 4.87 39.08 7.68
N ARG A 150 4.08 40.09 7.27
CA ARG A 150 3.98 41.37 8.00
C ARG A 150 3.46 41.17 9.42
N ALA A 151 2.47 40.31 9.61
CA ALA A 151 1.94 39.98 10.93
C ALA A 151 2.99 39.28 11.81
N LYS A 152 3.77 38.35 11.26
CA LYS A 152 4.90 37.72 11.96
C LYS A 152 5.96 38.75 12.34
N ALA A 153 6.34 39.65 11.44
CA ALA A 153 7.29 40.72 11.73
C ALA A 153 6.76 41.68 12.81
N ALA A 154 5.47 42.02 12.77
CA ALA A 154 4.83 42.84 13.80
C ALA A 154 4.80 42.14 15.17
N MET A 155 4.46 40.85 15.22
CA MET A 155 4.50 40.07 16.47
C MET A 155 5.92 39.96 17.04
N ALA A 156 6.93 39.75 16.18
CA ALA A 156 8.32 39.72 16.62
C ALA A 156 8.76 41.07 17.23
N MET A 157 8.31 42.20 16.65
CA MET A 157 8.55 43.53 17.22
C MET A 157 7.82 43.73 18.56
N GLN A 158 6.59 43.22 18.69
CA GLN A 158 5.86 43.27 19.96
C GLN A 158 6.51 42.42 21.05
N GLN A 159 6.99 41.21 20.71
CA GLN A 159 7.73 40.37 21.65
C GLN A 159 8.99 41.07 22.16
N LYS A 160 9.78 41.68 21.27
CA LYS A 160 10.94 42.49 21.68
C LYS A 160 10.55 43.64 22.61
N ARG A 161 9.46 44.35 22.31
CA ARG A 161 8.94 45.43 23.16
C ARG A 161 8.54 44.91 24.55
N ILE A 162 7.90 43.75 24.61
CA ILE A 162 7.51 43.12 25.88
C ILE A 162 8.77 42.75 26.69
N GLU A 163 9.78 42.17 26.06
CA GLU A 163 11.06 41.85 26.70
C GLU A 163 11.78 43.09 27.24
N GLU A 164 11.79 44.19 26.47
CA GLU A 164 12.35 45.47 26.92
C GLU A 164 11.61 46.02 28.13
N LEU A 165 10.27 46.02 28.10
CA LEU A 165 9.45 46.47 29.23
C LEU A 165 9.65 45.61 30.47
N GLN A 166 9.81 44.28 30.31
CA GLN A 166 10.13 43.38 31.41
C GLN A 166 11.50 43.70 32.03
N LYS A 167 12.52 43.99 31.20
CA LYS A 167 13.84 44.42 31.68
C LYS A 167 13.78 45.75 32.43
N ASP A 168 13.02 46.71 31.93
CA ASP A 168 12.85 48.00 32.60
C ASP A 168 12.11 47.84 33.93
N LEU A 169 11.06 47.02 33.97
CA LEU A 169 10.33 46.73 35.21
C LEU A 169 11.25 46.06 36.25
N ALA A 170 12.10 45.12 35.84
CA ALA A 170 13.11 44.52 36.70
C ALA A 170 14.13 45.55 37.21
N ARG A 171 14.58 46.49 36.36
CA ARG A 171 15.46 47.61 36.77
C ARG A 171 14.80 48.54 37.77
N PHE A 172 13.51 48.87 37.58
CA PHE A 172 12.76 49.71 38.51
C PHE A 172 12.58 49.03 39.86
N GLN A 173 12.26 47.73 39.89
CA GLN A 173 12.18 46.97 41.13
C GLN A 173 13.53 46.91 41.84
N ALA A 174 14.63 46.67 41.12
CA ALA A 174 15.97 46.68 41.70
C ALA A 174 16.34 48.06 42.30
N ARG A 175 15.93 49.16 41.66
CA ARG A 175 16.12 50.52 42.20
C ARG A 175 15.25 50.81 43.43
N GLN A 176 14.03 50.26 43.50
CA GLN A 176 13.17 50.41 44.68
C GLN A 176 13.62 49.54 45.85
N ALA A 177 14.20 48.36 45.57
CA ALA A 177 14.75 47.44 46.56
C ALA A 177 16.15 47.85 47.04
N ALA A 178 16.82 48.79 46.36
CA ALA A 178 18.07 49.35 46.84
C ALA A 178 17.80 50.16 48.14
N PRO A 179 18.50 49.86 49.25
CA PRO A 179 18.34 50.62 50.49
C PRO A 179 18.68 52.09 50.22
N ARG A 180 17.82 53.01 50.68
CA ARG A 180 18.11 54.45 50.60
C ARG A 180 19.49 54.68 51.23
N PRO A 181 20.44 55.34 50.53
CA PRO A 181 21.66 55.77 51.19
C PRO A 181 21.28 56.62 52.41
N PRO A 182 21.96 56.46 53.56
CA PRO A 182 21.70 57.30 54.73
C PRO A 182 21.84 58.77 54.33
N ALA A 183 20.93 59.60 54.86
CA ALA A 183 20.88 61.03 54.54
C ALA A 183 22.25 61.69 54.74
N PRO A 184 22.69 62.59 53.84
CA PRO A 184 23.92 63.34 54.04
C PRO A 184 23.80 64.23 55.29
N GLU A 185 24.78 64.13 56.18
CA GLU A 185 24.96 65.05 57.31
C GLU A 185 25.17 66.48 56.78
N PRO A 186 24.65 67.52 57.46
CA PRO A 186 24.80 68.90 57.03
C PRO A 186 26.25 69.38 57.24
N GLU A 187 26.92 69.77 56.15
CA GLU A 187 28.20 70.48 56.19
C GLU A 187 28.01 71.92 56.74
N PRO A 188 28.95 72.44 57.56
CA PRO A 188 28.94 73.84 57.98
C PRO A 188 29.58 74.76 56.93
N GLU A 189 28.96 75.93 56.77
CA GLU A 189 29.42 77.07 55.97
C GLU A 189 30.82 77.56 56.41
N ALA A 190 31.72 77.81 55.46
CA ALA A 190 32.70 78.91 55.55
C ALA A 190 33.34 79.25 54.18
N GLU A 191 33.04 80.48 53.75
CA GLU A 191 33.93 81.50 53.14
C GLU A 191 34.64 81.27 51.79
N GLU A 192 34.21 82.09 50.82
CA GLU A 192 35.02 82.68 49.73
C GLU A 192 36.33 83.33 50.27
N PRO A 193 37.45 83.37 49.51
CA PRO A 193 37.52 84.27 48.34
C PRO A 193 38.49 83.87 47.20
N GLY A 194 38.35 84.56 46.05
CA GLY A 194 39.48 84.95 45.21
C GLY A 194 39.56 84.32 43.81
N ALA A 195 39.06 85.05 42.80
CA ALA A 195 39.52 84.99 41.40
C ALA A 195 40.96 85.59 41.28
N PRO A 196 41.70 85.53 40.15
CA PRO A 196 41.28 85.23 38.76
C PRO A 196 42.28 84.38 37.92
N ALA A 197 41.91 84.00 36.68
CA ALA A 197 42.70 84.22 35.44
C ALA A 197 42.28 83.34 34.24
N GLU A 198 42.21 84.02 33.09
CA GLU A 198 42.53 83.59 31.72
C GLU A 198 41.71 82.53 30.95
N ALA A 199 41.11 83.03 29.86
CA ALA A 199 40.69 82.31 28.65
C ALA A 199 41.95 81.90 27.80
N PRO A 200 41.88 81.12 26.69
CA PRO A 200 41.03 81.43 25.53
C PRO A 200 40.51 80.25 24.68
N GLU A 201 39.53 80.58 23.82
CA GLU A 201 39.43 80.24 22.38
C GLU A 201 39.33 78.77 21.90
N ALA A 202 38.17 78.42 21.30
CA ALA A 202 38.06 78.01 19.89
C ALA A 202 36.68 77.40 19.55
N ALA A 203 35.94 78.03 18.64
CA ALA A 203 34.87 77.42 17.85
C ALA A 203 35.49 76.77 16.58
N PRO A 204 34.74 76.34 15.52
CA PRO A 204 33.32 75.96 15.35
C PRO A 204 33.16 74.63 14.55
N ARG A 205 31.93 74.18 14.23
CA ARG A 205 31.44 73.93 12.83
C ARG A 205 30.12 73.12 12.71
N SER A 206 29.08 73.86 12.33
CA SER A 206 28.28 73.74 11.09
C SER A 206 27.42 72.51 10.71
N ARG A 207 26.14 72.85 10.41
CA ARG A 207 25.31 72.46 9.23
C ARG A 207 24.73 71.01 9.22
N THR A 208 23.52 70.69 8.76
CA THR A 208 22.53 71.38 7.91
C THR A 208 21.17 70.65 7.92
N ARG A 209 20.07 71.43 7.89
CA ARG A 209 18.89 71.37 6.97
C ARG A 209 18.19 70.01 6.69
N ARG A 210 16.87 69.98 6.93
CA ARG A 210 15.74 70.01 5.94
C ARG A 210 15.07 68.63 5.90
N ARG A 211 13.78 68.41 5.63
CA ARG A 211 12.62 69.23 5.27
C ARG A 211 11.38 68.32 5.42
N ALA A 212 10.39 68.86 6.10
CA ALA A 212 8.95 68.69 5.97
C ALA A 212 8.36 67.79 4.84
N GLN A 213 7.30 67.08 5.24
CA GLN A 213 5.93 67.10 4.67
C GLN A 213 5.44 65.96 3.73
N ARG A 214 4.27 65.43 4.15
CA ARG A 214 2.97 65.35 3.41
C ARG A 214 2.46 63.98 2.87
N THR A 215 1.42 63.48 3.57
CA THR A 215 0.04 63.09 3.11
C THR A 215 -0.16 62.06 1.98
N PRO A 216 -1.40 61.61 1.65
CA PRO A 216 -2.41 60.93 2.48
C PRO A 216 -2.97 59.65 1.81
N VAL A 217 -3.83 58.98 2.58
CA VAL A 217 -4.78 57.90 2.26
C VAL A 217 -5.46 58.03 0.89
N LYS A 218 -5.54 56.92 0.14
CA LYS A 218 -6.72 56.60 -0.69
C LYS A 218 -7.09 55.12 -0.60
N ALA A 219 -8.35 54.93 -0.22
CA ALA A 219 -9.07 53.68 -0.18
C ALA A 219 -9.39 53.16 -1.59
N ALA A 220 -9.42 51.84 -1.73
CA ALA A 220 -10.14 51.17 -2.80
C ALA A 220 -10.94 50.01 -2.21
N VAL A 221 -12.20 50.32 -1.92
CA VAL A 221 -13.31 49.39 -1.74
C VAL A 221 -13.52 48.61 -3.04
N ARG A 222 -13.64 47.28 -3.00
CA ARG A 222 -14.64 46.55 -3.82
C ARG A 222 -14.80 45.07 -3.44
N ARG A 223 -15.99 44.83 -2.85
CA ARG A 223 -16.99 43.82 -3.22
C ARG A 223 -16.69 42.33 -3.00
N ARG A 224 -17.31 41.85 -1.93
CA ARG A 224 -17.95 40.53 -1.74
C ARG A 224 -18.48 39.89 -3.04
N LYS A 225 -18.31 38.57 -3.15
CA LYS A 225 -19.37 37.60 -3.52
C LYS A 225 -19.00 36.20 -2.98
N LYS A 226 -19.73 35.76 -1.96
CA LYS A 226 -20.00 34.33 -1.68
C LYS A 226 -21.03 33.83 -2.70
N PRO A 227 -20.98 32.54 -3.05
CA PRO A 227 -21.99 31.58 -2.58
C PRO A 227 -21.29 30.34 -1.98
N LEU A 228 -21.54 29.88 -0.75
CA LEU A 228 -22.74 29.23 -0.20
C LEU A 228 -23.41 28.25 -1.18
N SER A 229 -22.96 27.00 -1.13
CA SER A 229 -23.74 25.81 -1.48
C SER A 229 -23.25 24.64 -0.61
N ASP A 230 -24.21 23.90 -0.08
CA ASP A 230 -24.15 22.88 0.96
C ASP A 230 -23.21 21.68 0.74
N PRO A 231 -22.68 21.08 1.82
CA PRO A 231 -22.15 19.72 1.82
C PRO A 231 -23.31 18.71 1.90
N GLY A 232 -23.82 18.30 0.73
CA GLY A 232 -24.78 17.23 0.60
C GLY A 232 -24.15 15.84 0.80
N ALA A 233 -24.69 15.14 1.80
CA ALA A 233 -24.89 13.69 1.83
C ALA A 233 -23.66 12.77 1.75
N SER A 234 -23.16 12.44 2.93
CA SER A 234 -22.53 11.16 3.25
C SER A 234 -23.50 10.01 2.92
N GLY A 235 -23.36 9.41 1.73
CA GLY A 235 -23.98 8.13 1.39
C GLY A 235 -22.97 7.01 1.60
N LEU A 236 -22.98 6.42 2.79
CA LEU A 236 -22.39 5.10 3.05
C LEU A 236 -23.28 4.05 2.35
N PRO A 237 -22.74 3.14 1.52
CA PRO A 237 -23.48 1.96 1.13
C PRO A 237 -23.47 0.95 2.27
N ASP A 238 -24.67 0.59 2.74
CA ASP A 238 -24.91 -0.57 3.59
C ASP A 238 -24.37 -1.83 2.91
N ALA A 239 -23.49 -2.52 3.61
CA ALA A 239 -23.02 -3.85 3.24
C ALA A 239 -24.12 -4.86 3.64
N ASP A 240 -24.94 -5.26 2.67
CA ASP A 240 -25.80 -6.44 2.79
C ASP A 240 -24.93 -7.69 2.81
N PHE A 241 -24.59 -8.14 4.02
CA PHE A 241 -24.04 -9.46 4.28
C PHE A 241 -25.22 -10.41 4.50
N SER A 242 -25.78 -10.93 3.41
CA SER A 242 -26.67 -12.09 3.48
C SER A 242 -25.82 -13.36 3.42
N ASP A 243 -25.60 -13.95 4.59
CA ASP A 243 -25.19 -15.35 4.75
C ASP A 243 -26.30 -16.26 4.23
N ASP A 244 -26.12 -16.76 3.01
CA ASP A 244 -26.87 -17.91 2.51
C ASP A 244 -25.98 -19.16 2.69
N ILE A 245 -26.22 -19.87 3.80
CA ILE A 245 -25.70 -21.22 4.05
C ILE A 245 -26.79 -22.20 3.63
N PRO A 246 -26.65 -22.96 2.54
CA PRO A 246 -27.50 -24.11 2.29
C PRO A 246 -26.78 -25.40 2.72
N GLY A 247 -27.47 -26.24 3.51
CA GLY A 247 -27.19 -27.67 3.54
C GLY A 247 -27.26 -28.37 4.90
N LEU A 248 -28.39 -28.24 5.59
CA LEU A 248 -29.01 -29.31 6.38
C LEU A 248 -30.20 -29.85 5.58
#